data_AF-A0A5J9WWA0-F1
#
_entry.id   AF-A0A5J9WWA0-F1
#
_cell.length_a   1.000
_cell.length_b   1.000
_cell.length_c   1.000
_cell.angle_alpha   90.00
_cell.angle_beta   90.00
_cell.angle_gamma   90.00
#
_symmetry.space_group_name_H-M   'P 1'
#
loop_
_entity.id
_entity.type
_entity.pdbx_description
1 polymer ?
#
loop_
_entity_poly.entity_id
_entity_poly.type
_entity_poly.pdbx_seq_one_letter_code
_entity_poly.pdbx_strand_id
1 'polypeptide(L)'
;MAEEVPNHGVILKRYVTRFPSEDDMEVVACTARLAVPAGSAAVVVKNLYVSCDPYMRTCMTKHEEPNYLPDFVPGEVLMSNGVSRVVTSGHPDFKAGDLLWGPTGWEEYTLITNTDIHFKINHPEMPLSYYTGMPGLTAYAGFFDVARPKKGECVFVSAASGAVGQIVGQLAKLTGCYVVGSAGSDEKVSLLKTKFGFDGAFNYKKEHDLNAALKRFFPDGIDIYFDNVGGAMLDAVLINMRMHGRIAACGHISQYNLEVPEGVHNLFSLVTKRVRMEGFMVLDYHSKYRMFEEEIVGYLKEGKICYVEDVVDGLEKAPAALIGLFTGRNVGKQLVNLLKTKFGFYEAFNYKKEKDLNATLKRYFPEGIDIYFENVGGAMLDAVLLNMRLRGRIPVCGMISQYNKEQTEGTRNLFCLIAKRLRMEGFIVMDHFGEYRQFEEEMVRYLKEGKINYVEDVADGLEKAPAALIALFTGANVGKKVVAVSRE
;
A
#
# COMPACT_ATOMS: atom_id res chain seq x y z
N MET A 1 20.96 -24.49 10.27
CA MET A 1 20.20 -23.67 11.23
C MET A 1 19.40 -22.66 10.42
N ALA A 2 18.12 -22.47 10.72
CA ALA A 2 17.31 -21.48 10.01
C ALA A 2 17.83 -20.08 10.32
N GLU A 3 17.83 -19.19 9.33
CA GLU A 3 18.26 -17.79 9.51
C GLU A 3 17.19 -17.04 10.33
N GLU A 4 17.61 -16.46 11.45
CA GLU A 4 16.81 -15.51 12.22
C GLU A 4 17.20 -14.09 11.80
N VAL A 5 16.20 -13.26 11.53
CA VAL A 5 16.39 -11.88 11.07
C VAL A 5 15.61 -10.90 11.95
N PRO A 6 16.06 -9.64 12.07
CA PRO A 6 15.22 -8.58 12.63
C PRO A 6 13.89 -8.48 11.87
N ASN A 7 12.81 -8.25 12.60
CA ASN A 7 11.46 -8.14 12.07
C ASN A 7 10.69 -7.12 12.91
N HIS A 8 10.61 -5.87 12.46
CA HIS A 8 9.79 -4.88 13.17
C HIS A 8 8.32 -5.21 12.97
N GLY A 9 7.52 -5.04 14.02
CA GLY A 9 6.08 -5.26 14.01
C GLY A 9 5.34 -4.11 14.67
N VAL A 10 4.06 -3.94 14.34
CA VAL A 10 3.15 -3.04 15.07
C VAL A 10 2.20 -3.86 15.91
N ILE A 11 2.15 -3.59 17.21
CA ILE A 11 1.26 -4.28 18.14
C ILE A 11 0.13 -3.37 18.61
N LEU A 12 -0.98 -3.97 19.03
CA LEU A 12 -1.98 -3.29 19.85
C LEU A 12 -1.51 -3.29 21.31
N LYS A 13 -1.45 -2.14 21.98
CA LYS A 13 -1.03 -2.08 23.39
C LYS A 13 -2.13 -2.47 24.36
N ARG A 14 -3.38 -2.18 23.99
CA ARG A 14 -4.58 -2.36 24.83
C ARG A 14 -5.82 -2.34 23.95
N TYR A 15 -6.90 -2.93 24.44
CA TYR A 15 -8.20 -2.78 23.80
C TYR A 15 -8.67 -1.32 23.80
N VAL A 16 -9.42 -0.96 22.77
CA VAL A 16 -9.89 0.41 22.50
C VAL A 16 -11.41 0.43 22.50
N THR A 17 -11.99 1.28 23.35
CA THR A 17 -13.44 1.56 23.40
C THR A 17 -13.78 2.96 22.87
N ARG A 18 -12.85 3.91 23.02
CA ARG A 18 -12.94 5.28 22.50
C ARG A 18 -12.54 5.37 21.01
N PHE A 19 -12.49 6.60 20.49
CA PHE A 19 -11.82 6.85 19.21
C PHE A 19 -10.32 6.44 19.30
N PRO A 20 -9.79 5.67 18.33
CA PRO A 20 -8.41 5.18 18.38
C PRO A 20 -7.39 6.32 18.22
N SER A 21 -6.26 6.19 18.89
CA SER A 21 -5.12 7.11 18.87
C SER A 21 -3.81 6.35 18.62
N GLU A 22 -2.77 7.07 18.20
CA GLU A 22 -1.47 6.44 17.90
C GLU A 22 -0.91 5.75 19.14
N ASP A 23 -1.17 6.30 20.33
CA ASP A 23 -0.78 5.74 21.64
C ASP A 23 -1.44 4.40 22.00
N ASP A 24 -2.43 3.93 21.22
CA ASP A 24 -3.01 2.60 21.39
C ASP A 24 -2.16 1.52 20.68
N MET A 25 -1.21 1.92 19.83
CA MET A 25 -0.34 1.03 19.06
C MET A 25 1.13 1.33 19.33
N GLU A 26 2.01 0.36 19.04
CA GLU A 26 3.45 0.52 19.23
C GLU A 26 4.23 -0.24 18.17
N VAL A 27 5.29 0.38 17.64
CA VAL A 27 6.27 -0.30 16.79
C VAL A 27 7.28 -0.98 17.71
N VAL A 28 7.43 -2.29 17.58
CA VAL A 28 8.32 -3.12 18.38
C VAL A 28 9.33 -3.83 17.49
N ALA A 29 10.53 -4.06 18.02
CA ALA A 29 11.54 -4.88 17.36
C ALA A 29 11.34 -6.34 17.76
N CYS A 30 11.05 -7.20 16.78
CA CYS A 30 10.94 -8.64 16.95
C CYS A 30 12.00 -9.36 16.10
N THR A 31 11.98 -10.70 16.16
CA THR A 31 12.80 -11.56 15.30
C THR A 31 11.90 -12.52 14.54
N ALA A 32 12.16 -12.70 13.25
CA ALA A 32 11.48 -13.69 12.42
C ALA A 32 12.42 -14.84 12.05
N ARG A 33 11.89 -16.05 12.03
CA ARG A 33 12.59 -17.24 11.53
C ARG A 33 12.21 -17.45 10.07
N LEU A 34 13.19 -17.44 9.17
CA LEU A 34 12.97 -17.61 7.72
C LEU A 34 12.84 -19.09 7.31
N ALA A 35 12.15 -19.89 8.12
CA ALA A 35 11.90 -21.30 7.85
C ALA A 35 10.56 -21.73 8.42
N VAL A 36 9.87 -22.63 7.72
CA VAL A 36 8.60 -23.20 8.15
C VAL A 36 8.83 -24.33 9.17
N PRO A 37 7.90 -24.57 10.10
CA PRO A 37 7.94 -25.76 10.95
C PRO A 37 7.97 -27.06 10.12
N ALA A 38 8.82 -28.01 10.50
CA ALA A 38 8.99 -29.26 9.76
C ALA A 38 7.66 -30.03 9.67
N GLY A 39 7.29 -30.47 8.46
CA GLY A 39 6.05 -31.19 8.19
C GLY A 39 4.78 -30.32 8.17
N SER A 40 4.90 -29.00 8.37
CA SER A 40 3.75 -28.09 8.24
C SER A 40 3.58 -27.62 6.79
N ALA A 41 2.34 -27.31 6.42
CA ALA A 41 2.00 -26.62 5.17
C ALA A 41 2.06 -25.09 5.33
N ALA A 42 2.79 -24.58 6.32
CA ALA A 42 2.93 -23.16 6.56
C ALA A 42 3.78 -22.47 5.48
N VAL A 43 3.68 -21.15 5.41
CA VAL A 43 4.44 -20.31 4.48
C VAL A 43 5.01 -19.11 5.22
N VAL A 44 6.32 -18.89 5.11
CA VAL A 44 6.97 -17.65 5.55
C VAL A 44 6.99 -16.68 4.38
N VAL A 45 6.48 -15.48 4.59
CA VAL A 45 6.42 -14.42 3.57
C VAL A 45 7.13 -13.17 4.05
N LYS A 46 7.66 -12.38 3.11
CA LYS A 46 8.09 -11.00 3.30
C LYS A 46 6.95 -10.08 2.87
N ASN A 47 6.46 -9.24 3.78
CA ASN A 47 5.37 -8.32 3.48
C ASN A 47 5.88 -7.12 2.69
N LEU A 48 5.15 -6.77 1.63
CA LEU A 48 5.50 -5.69 0.70
C LEU A 48 4.57 -4.49 0.90
N TYR A 49 3.28 -4.77 1.10
CA TYR A 49 2.26 -3.77 1.43
C TYR A 49 1.32 -4.34 2.49
N VAL A 50 0.87 -3.50 3.42
CA VAL A 50 -0.25 -3.80 4.30
C VAL A 50 -1.35 -2.76 4.15
N SER A 51 -2.58 -3.21 4.31
CA SER A 51 -3.79 -2.42 4.12
C SER A 51 -4.22 -1.77 5.43
N CYS A 52 -4.61 -0.50 5.38
CA CYS A 52 -5.39 0.12 6.46
C CYS A 52 -6.87 0.03 6.07
N ASP A 53 -7.65 -0.79 6.80
CA ASP A 53 -9.07 -1.00 6.52
C ASP A 53 -9.95 -0.60 7.73
N PRO A 54 -11.13 0.01 7.52
CA PRO A 54 -11.98 0.48 8.63
C PRO A 54 -12.41 -0.60 9.63
N TYR A 55 -12.57 -1.86 9.19
CA TYR A 55 -12.96 -2.97 10.07
C TYR A 55 -11.89 -3.25 11.14
N MET A 56 -10.63 -2.88 10.91
CA MET A 56 -9.57 -3.12 11.88
C MET A 56 -9.88 -2.47 13.22
N ARG A 57 -10.59 -1.33 13.24
CA ARG A 57 -11.03 -0.70 14.50
C ARG A 57 -11.95 -1.61 15.28
N THR A 58 -12.89 -2.32 14.63
CA THR A 58 -13.78 -3.21 15.37
C THR A 58 -12.97 -4.30 16.05
N CYS A 59 -11.94 -4.85 15.41
CA CYS A 59 -11.02 -5.81 16.01
C CYS A 59 -10.19 -5.24 17.19
N MET A 60 -10.10 -3.92 17.38
CA MET A 60 -9.39 -3.31 18.52
C MET A 60 -10.23 -3.31 19.80
N THR A 61 -11.54 -3.56 19.72
CA THR A 61 -12.45 -3.66 20.87
C THR A 61 -12.55 -5.12 21.32
N LYS A 62 -12.59 -5.36 22.64
CA LYS A 62 -12.87 -6.69 23.18
C LYS A 62 -14.36 -6.96 23.16
N HIS A 63 -14.79 -8.01 22.47
CA HIS A 63 -16.18 -8.45 22.43
C HIS A 63 -16.40 -9.66 23.35
N GLU A 64 -17.54 -9.68 24.04
CA GLU A 64 -17.93 -10.85 24.85
C GLU A 64 -18.49 -11.99 23.98
N GLU A 65 -19.15 -11.63 22.87
CA GLU A 65 -19.65 -12.58 21.87
C GLU A 65 -18.73 -12.63 20.65
N PRO A 66 -18.56 -13.81 20.02
CA PRO A 66 -17.75 -13.94 18.81
C PRO A 66 -18.24 -13.02 17.69
N ASN A 67 -17.35 -12.15 17.21
CA ASN A 67 -17.57 -11.33 16.02
C ASN A 67 -17.15 -12.12 14.75
N TYR A 68 -17.51 -11.62 13.56
CA TYR A 68 -17.18 -12.28 12.29
C TYR A 68 -15.66 -12.34 12.00
N LEU A 69 -14.88 -11.48 12.66
CA LEU A 69 -13.42 -11.57 12.74
C LEU A 69 -13.01 -11.61 14.21
N PRO A 70 -11.94 -12.33 14.55
CA PRO A 70 -11.41 -12.33 15.90
C PRO A 70 -10.91 -10.94 16.29
N ASP A 71 -11.02 -10.64 17.59
CA ASP A 71 -10.41 -9.43 18.16
C ASP A 71 -8.89 -9.55 18.11
N PHE A 72 -8.21 -8.41 17.96
CA PHE A 72 -6.77 -8.34 18.13
C PHE A 72 -6.39 -8.64 19.57
N VAL A 73 -5.25 -9.29 19.75
CA VAL A 73 -4.71 -9.62 21.07
C VAL A 73 -3.68 -8.55 21.45
N PRO A 74 -3.87 -7.80 22.55
CA PRO A 74 -2.87 -6.85 23.00
C PRO A 74 -1.50 -7.52 23.23
N GLY A 75 -0.44 -6.89 22.72
CA GLY A 75 0.93 -7.43 22.74
C GLY A 75 1.29 -8.26 21.51
N GLU A 76 0.32 -8.67 20.69
CA GLU A 76 0.56 -9.38 19.43
C GLU A 76 0.55 -8.42 18.24
N VAL A 77 1.22 -8.84 17.15
CA VAL A 77 1.29 -8.07 15.90
C VAL A 77 -0.11 -7.92 15.30
N LEU A 78 -0.46 -6.70 14.90
CA LEU A 78 -1.71 -6.40 14.23
C LEU A 78 -1.79 -7.13 12.89
N MET A 79 -2.99 -7.58 12.53
CA MET A 79 -3.24 -8.31 11.28
C MET A 79 -4.14 -7.50 10.36
N SER A 80 -3.84 -7.50 9.07
CA SER A 80 -4.71 -6.95 8.02
C SER A 80 -4.53 -7.73 6.72
N ASN A 81 -5.23 -7.35 5.66
CA ASN A 81 -4.85 -7.82 4.33
C ASN A 81 -3.55 -7.14 3.90
N GLY A 82 -2.76 -7.84 3.08
CA GLY A 82 -1.52 -7.33 2.52
C GLY A 82 -1.09 -8.10 1.29
N VAL A 83 0.02 -7.64 0.70
CA VAL A 83 0.69 -8.27 -0.44
C VAL A 83 2.07 -8.68 0.02
N SER A 84 2.41 -9.94 -0.24
CA SER A 84 3.63 -10.54 0.31
C SER A 84 4.32 -11.42 -0.72
N ARG A 85 5.64 -11.57 -0.56
CA ARG A 85 6.48 -12.48 -1.35
C ARG A 85 6.85 -13.70 -0.51
N VAL A 86 6.66 -14.89 -1.05
CA VAL A 86 7.05 -16.14 -0.38
C VAL A 86 8.56 -16.20 -0.22
N VAL A 87 9.02 -16.41 1.01
CA VAL A 87 10.44 -16.62 1.34
C VAL A 87 10.73 -18.11 1.47
N THR A 88 9.90 -18.85 2.20
CA THR A 88 10.02 -20.30 2.39
C THR A 88 8.62 -20.89 2.54
N SER A 89 8.39 -22.08 1.99
CA SER A 89 7.08 -22.71 1.97
C SER A 89 7.20 -24.20 2.27
N GLY A 90 6.29 -24.72 3.10
CA GLY A 90 5.98 -26.13 3.22
C GLY A 90 4.71 -26.53 2.46
N HIS A 91 4.00 -25.57 1.87
CA HIS A 91 2.78 -25.78 1.09
C HIS A 91 3.10 -26.10 -0.38
N PRO A 92 2.50 -27.13 -1.01
CA PRO A 92 2.82 -27.52 -2.39
C PRO A 92 2.49 -26.44 -3.44
N ASP A 93 1.45 -25.65 -3.20
CA ASP A 93 0.99 -24.63 -4.16
C ASP A 93 1.81 -23.32 -4.13
N PHE A 94 2.58 -23.09 -3.06
CA PHE A 94 3.39 -21.89 -2.88
C PHE A 94 4.88 -22.22 -2.90
N LYS A 95 5.66 -21.47 -3.68
CA LYS A 95 7.12 -21.63 -3.78
C LYS A 95 7.82 -20.30 -3.55
N ALA A 96 9.07 -20.37 -3.08
CA ALA A 96 9.89 -19.17 -2.84
C ALA A 96 9.92 -18.26 -4.08
N GLY A 97 9.71 -16.97 -3.88
CA GLY A 97 9.58 -15.96 -4.93
C GLY A 97 8.16 -15.72 -5.44
N ASP A 98 7.20 -16.60 -5.16
CA ASP A 98 5.79 -16.37 -5.50
C ASP A 98 5.26 -15.10 -4.81
N LEU A 99 4.38 -14.38 -5.51
CA LEU A 99 3.64 -13.25 -4.95
C LEU A 99 2.22 -13.69 -4.60
N LEU A 100 1.75 -13.29 -3.43
CA LEU A 100 0.41 -13.58 -2.95
C LEU A 100 -0.18 -12.38 -2.23
N TRP A 101 -1.50 -12.39 -2.08
CA TRP A 101 -2.20 -11.49 -1.18
C TRP A 101 -3.15 -12.26 -0.27
N GLY A 102 -3.46 -11.66 0.88
CA GLY A 102 -4.32 -12.24 1.91
C GLY A 102 -3.99 -11.65 3.28
N PRO A 103 -4.52 -12.22 4.37
CA PRO A 103 -4.21 -11.77 5.72
C PRO A 103 -2.71 -11.93 6.06
N THR A 104 -2.09 -10.90 6.59
CA THR A 104 -0.70 -10.89 7.03
C THR A 104 -0.49 -9.89 8.17
N GLY A 105 0.62 -10.04 8.90
CA GLY A 105 0.97 -9.14 10.00
C GLY A 105 1.43 -7.78 9.51
N TRP A 106 1.21 -6.76 10.34
CA TRP A 106 1.86 -5.46 10.28
C TRP A 106 3.31 -5.61 10.76
N GLU A 107 4.08 -6.35 10.00
CA GLU A 107 5.48 -6.68 10.25
C GLU A 107 6.22 -6.91 8.93
N GLU A 108 7.54 -7.07 8.96
CA GLU A 108 8.35 -7.29 7.74
C GLU A 108 8.22 -8.73 7.22
N TYR A 109 8.12 -9.72 8.10
CA TYR A 109 7.98 -11.15 7.77
C TYR A 109 6.90 -11.82 8.61
N THR A 110 5.98 -12.52 7.96
CA THR A 110 4.89 -13.26 8.62
C THR A 110 5.04 -14.76 8.42
N LEU A 111 4.80 -15.56 9.46
CA LEU A 111 4.53 -16.99 9.34
C LEU A 111 3.03 -17.22 9.16
N ILE A 112 2.61 -17.56 7.96
CA ILE A 112 1.22 -17.89 7.62
C ILE A 112 1.02 -19.39 7.85
N THR A 113 0.17 -19.74 8.83
CA THR A 113 -0.14 -21.14 9.18
C THR A 113 -1.38 -21.67 8.47
N ASN A 114 -2.30 -20.81 8.04
CA ASN A 114 -3.45 -21.14 7.22
C ASN A 114 -3.41 -20.32 5.92
N THR A 115 -3.35 -21.00 4.78
CA THR A 115 -3.29 -20.41 3.44
C THR A 115 -4.60 -20.43 2.66
N ASP A 116 -5.71 -20.91 3.26
CA ASP A 116 -7.00 -21.12 2.57
C ASP A 116 -7.59 -19.84 1.98
N ILE A 117 -7.26 -18.69 2.58
CA ILE A 117 -7.72 -17.35 2.16
C ILE A 117 -6.58 -16.50 1.58
N HIS A 118 -5.49 -17.15 1.15
CA HIS A 118 -4.40 -16.52 0.43
C HIS A 118 -4.46 -16.87 -1.04
N PHE A 119 -4.34 -15.85 -1.88
CA PHE A 119 -4.45 -15.99 -3.32
C PHE A 119 -3.13 -15.61 -3.97
N LYS A 120 -2.61 -16.51 -4.80
CA LYS A 120 -1.48 -16.23 -5.66
C LYS A 120 -1.87 -15.14 -6.68
N ILE A 121 -0.99 -14.14 -6.83
CA ILE A 121 -1.15 -13.04 -7.78
C ILE A 121 -0.86 -13.55 -9.19
N ASN A 122 -1.84 -13.43 -10.08
CA ASN A 122 -1.75 -13.95 -11.45
C ASN A 122 -1.31 -12.91 -12.48
N HIS A 123 -1.47 -11.62 -12.20
CA HIS A 123 -1.07 -10.53 -13.10
C HIS A 123 -0.01 -9.62 -12.45
N PRO A 124 1.22 -10.14 -12.20
CA PRO A 124 2.28 -9.39 -11.50
C PRO A 124 2.77 -8.16 -12.28
N GLU A 125 2.37 -7.98 -13.54
CA GLU A 125 2.60 -6.76 -14.32
C GLU A 125 1.75 -5.57 -13.84
N MET A 126 0.64 -5.82 -13.14
CA MET A 126 -0.14 -4.76 -12.50
C MET A 126 0.57 -4.28 -11.23
N PRO A 127 0.42 -2.99 -10.83
CA PRO A 127 0.98 -2.50 -9.58
C PRO A 127 0.61 -3.39 -8.40
N LEU A 128 1.60 -3.90 -7.66
CA LEU A 128 1.36 -4.85 -6.57
C LEU A 128 0.42 -4.31 -5.49
N SER A 129 0.43 -2.99 -5.26
CA SER A 129 -0.45 -2.30 -4.31
C SER A 129 -1.94 -2.53 -4.58
N TYR A 130 -2.33 -2.76 -5.85
CA TYR A 130 -3.72 -3.01 -6.26
C TYR A 130 -4.26 -4.34 -5.71
N TYR A 131 -3.38 -5.29 -5.36
CA TYR A 131 -3.75 -6.60 -4.82
C TYR A 131 -4.03 -6.60 -3.32
N THR A 132 -4.05 -5.44 -2.66
CA THR A 132 -4.56 -5.30 -1.29
C THR A 132 -6.11 -5.43 -1.24
N GLY A 133 -6.63 -6.39 -2.03
CA GLY A 133 -7.77 -6.30 -2.93
C GLY A 133 -9.13 -6.68 -2.38
N MET A 134 -9.24 -6.92 -1.07
CA MET A 134 -10.54 -7.14 -0.42
C MET A 134 -11.58 -6.04 -0.76
N PRO A 135 -11.23 -4.73 -0.82
CA PRO A 135 -12.19 -3.69 -1.18
C PRO A 135 -12.74 -3.78 -2.61
N GLY A 136 -11.93 -4.29 -3.56
CA GLY A 136 -12.37 -4.45 -4.95
C GLY A 136 -13.41 -5.57 -5.09
N LEU A 137 -13.15 -6.73 -4.48
CA LEU A 137 -14.13 -7.83 -4.47
C LEU A 137 -15.41 -7.44 -3.71
N THR A 138 -15.27 -6.66 -2.63
CA THR A 138 -16.41 -6.09 -1.89
C THR A 138 -17.27 -5.21 -2.79
N ALA A 139 -16.66 -4.30 -3.55
CA ALA A 139 -17.36 -3.46 -4.51
C ALA A 139 -18.08 -4.30 -5.58
N TYR A 140 -17.39 -5.29 -6.15
CA TYR A 140 -17.91 -6.14 -7.21
C TYR A 140 -19.13 -6.97 -6.75
N ALA A 141 -18.98 -7.71 -5.65
CA ALA A 141 -20.05 -8.54 -5.09
C ALA A 141 -21.23 -7.69 -4.59
N GLY A 142 -20.94 -6.64 -3.81
CA GLY A 142 -21.98 -5.75 -3.27
C GLY A 142 -22.77 -5.05 -4.38
N PHE A 143 -22.11 -4.69 -5.48
CA PHE A 143 -22.80 -4.06 -6.60
C PHE A 143 -23.57 -5.10 -7.42
N PHE A 144 -22.92 -6.11 -7.99
CA PHE A 144 -23.57 -7.01 -8.94
C PHE A 144 -24.53 -8.02 -8.29
N ASP A 145 -24.19 -8.59 -7.13
CA ASP A 145 -25.00 -9.64 -6.49
C ASP A 145 -26.02 -9.09 -5.50
N VAL A 146 -25.60 -8.13 -4.68
CA VAL A 146 -26.45 -7.56 -3.63
C VAL A 146 -27.32 -6.45 -4.20
N ALA A 147 -26.78 -5.46 -4.90
CA ALA A 147 -27.58 -4.37 -5.46
C ALA A 147 -28.33 -4.77 -6.75
N ARG A 148 -27.79 -5.72 -7.54
CA ARG A 148 -28.38 -6.24 -8.80
C ARG A 148 -28.79 -5.11 -9.75
N PRO A 149 -27.82 -4.36 -10.28
CA PRO A 149 -28.06 -3.13 -11.02
C PRO A 149 -28.70 -3.39 -12.39
N LYS A 150 -29.43 -2.40 -12.88
CA LYS A 150 -29.95 -2.35 -14.24
C LYS A 150 -29.53 -1.04 -14.90
N LYS A 151 -29.32 -1.09 -16.21
CA LYS A 151 -29.04 0.09 -17.02
C LYS A 151 -30.14 1.14 -16.83
N GLY A 152 -29.74 2.40 -16.66
CA GLY A 152 -30.65 3.54 -16.48
C GLY A 152 -31.08 3.81 -15.04
N GLU A 153 -30.71 2.96 -14.07
CA GLU A 153 -31.03 3.20 -12.66
C GLU A 153 -30.17 4.31 -12.03
N CYS A 154 -30.72 4.95 -10.99
CA CYS A 154 -30.05 5.98 -10.20
C CYS A 154 -29.34 5.36 -8.97
N VAL A 155 -28.03 5.56 -8.89
CA VAL A 155 -27.15 4.97 -7.87
C VAL A 155 -26.53 6.07 -7.01
N PHE A 156 -26.71 5.94 -5.69
CA PHE A 156 -26.02 6.74 -4.70
C PHE A 156 -24.94 5.91 -4.00
N VAL A 157 -23.75 6.50 -3.82
CA VAL A 157 -22.63 5.87 -3.11
C VAL A 157 -22.17 6.80 -1.98
N SER A 158 -22.16 6.33 -0.74
CA SER A 158 -21.54 7.04 0.38
C SER A 158 -20.07 6.67 0.53
N ALA A 159 -19.25 7.56 1.12
CA ALA A 159 -17.79 7.45 1.14
C ALA A 159 -17.20 7.15 -0.27
N ALA A 160 -17.75 7.80 -1.29
CA ALA A 160 -17.59 7.41 -2.69
C ALA A 160 -16.16 7.54 -3.21
N SER A 161 -15.31 8.38 -2.60
CA SER A 161 -13.90 8.53 -3.00
C SER A 161 -12.97 7.54 -2.27
N GLY A 162 -13.53 6.66 -1.42
CA GLY A 162 -12.77 5.65 -0.68
C GLY A 162 -12.45 4.42 -1.52
N ALA A 163 -11.82 3.42 -0.90
CA ALA A 163 -11.39 2.19 -1.55
C ALA A 163 -12.52 1.43 -2.29
N VAL A 164 -13.63 1.17 -1.59
CA VAL A 164 -14.80 0.45 -2.15
C VAL A 164 -15.60 1.39 -3.07
N GLY A 165 -15.94 2.58 -2.57
CA GLY A 165 -16.83 3.52 -3.26
C GLY A 165 -16.35 3.95 -4.65
N GLN A 166 -15.03 4.15 -4.82
CA GLN A 166 -14.49 4.58 -6.12
C GLN A 166 -14.66 3.51 -7.20
N ILE A 167 -14.63 2.22 -6.81
CA ILE A 167 -14.83 1.10 -7.72
C ILE A 167 -16.32 0.91 -8.00
N VAL A 168 -17.18 0.95 -6.96
CA VAL A 168 -18.64 0.83 -7.11
C VAL A 168 -19.17 1.86 -8.11
N GLY A 169 -18.76 3.12 -7.97
CA GLY A 169 -19.21 4.18 -8.87
C GLY A 169 -18.82 3.94 -10.32
N GLN A 170 -17.59 3.50 -10.56
CA GLN A 170 -17.11 3.21 -11.91
C GLN A 170 -17.81 1.97 -12.51
N LEU A 171 -18.04 0.91 -11.72
CA LEU A 171 -18.84 -0.24 -12.15
C LEU A 171 -20.29 0.15 -12.49
N ALA A 172 -20.88 1.06 -11.71
CA ALA A 172 -22.20 1.61 -12.00
C ALA A 172 -22.22 2.44 -13.30
N LYS A 173 -21.18 3.26 -13.54
CA LYS A 173 -21.01 3.98 -14.81
C LYS A 173 -20.89 3.02 -16.00
N LEU A 174 -20.08 1.97 -15.88
CA LEU A 174 -19.93 0.93 -16.90
C LEU A 174 -21.24 0.16 -17.16
N THR A 175 -22.08 -0.01 -16.14
CA THR A 175 -23.41 -0.63 -16.25
C THR A 175 -24.44 0.31 -16.91
N GLY A 176 -24.10 1.58 -17.13
CA GLY A 176 -24.96 2.59 -17.72
C GLY A 176 -25.98 3.18 -16.74
N CYS A 177 -25.61 3.27 -15.46
CA CYS A 177 -26.39 3.95 -14.42
C CYS A 177 -26.07 5.45 -14.36
N TYR A 178 -26.98 6.22 -13.75
CA TYR A 178 -26.72 7.58 -13.28
C TYR A 178 -26.16 7.49 -11.85
N VAL A 179 -24.99 8.09 -11.58
CA VAL A 179 -24.24 7.86 -10.35
C VAL A 179 -23.89 9.16 -9.64
N VAL A 180 -24.27 9.26 -8.37
CA VAL A 180 -23.87 10.36 -7.49
C VAL A 180 -23.17 9.86 -6.24
N GLY A 181 -22.10 10.56 -5.84
CA GLY A 181 -21.28 10.21 -4.69
C GLY A 181 -21.26 11.29 -3.62
N SER A 182 -21.17 10.89 -2.35
CA SER A 182 -20.83 11.83 -1.25
C SER A 182 -19.41 11.59 -0.75
N ALA A 183 -18.70 12.68 -0.43
CA ALA A 183 -17.37 12.65 0.15
C ALA A 183 -17.18 13.76 1.20
N GLY A 184 -16.12 13.68 2.02
CA GLY A 184 -15.91 14.58 3.16
C GLY A 184 -15.05 15.82 2.90
N SER A 185 -14.71 16.11 1.64
CA SER A 185 -13.93 17.30 1.24
C SER A 185 -14.19 17.67 -0.22
N ASP A 186 -13.94 18.92 -0.59
CA ASP A 186 -14.13 19.39 -1.97
C ASP A 186 -13.13 18.76 -2.95
N GLU A 187 -11.91 18.48 -2.49
CA GLU A 187 -10.90 17.75 -3.27
C GLU A 187 -11.43 16.38 -3.69
N LYS A 188 -11.98 15.62 -2.74
CA LYS A 188 -12.59 14.31 -3.01
C LYS A 188 -13.81 14.43 -3.93
N VAL A 189 -14.63 15.47 -3.78
CA VAL A 189 -15.76 15.74 -4.68
C VAL A 189 -15.29 16.03 -6.11
N SER A 190 -14.21 16.79 -6.26
CA SER A 190 -13.60 17.05 -7.57
C SER A 190 -13.10 15.75 -8.20
N LEU A 191 -12.43 14.89 -7.41
CA LEU A 191 -11.92 13.60 -7.84
C LEU A 191 -13.04 12.67 -8.37
N LEU A 192 -14.17 12.63 -7.65
CA LEU A 192 -15.37 11.87 -8.06
C LEU A 192 -15.85 12.25 -9.47
N LYS A 193 -15.95 13.54 -9.76
CA LYS A 193 -16.44 14.03 -11.06
C LYS A 193 -15.41 13.92 -12.16
N THR A 194 -14.17 14.29 -11.88
CA THR A 194 -13.12 14.46 -12.90
C THR A 194 -12.40 13.16 -13.24
N LYS A 195 -12.08 12.35 -12.22
CA LYS A 195 -11.27 11.13 -12.40
C LYS A 195 -12.13 9.87 -12.46
N PHE A 196 -13.15 9.77 -11.61
CA PHE A 196 -13.99 8.57 -11.52
C PHE A 196 -15.27 8.64 -12.38
N GLY A 197 -15.57 9.79 -13.00
CA GLY A 197 -16.67 9.93 -13.95
C GLY A 197 -18.08 9.89 -13.33
N PHE A 198 -18.23 10.22 -12.05
CA PHE A 198 -19.54 10.36 -11.42
C PHE A 198 -20.32 11.53 -12.04
N ASP A 199 -21.62 11.36 -12.25
CA ASP A 199 -22.49 12.39 -12.81
C ASP A 199 -22.73 13.54 -11.83
N GLY A 200 -22.73 13.22 -10.53
CA GLY A 200 -22.88 14.17 -9.44
C GLY A 200 -21.99 13.82 -8.27
N ALA A 201 -21.62 14.83 -7.49
CA ALA A 201 -21.00 14.60 -6.19
C ALA A 201 -21.18 15.83 -5.28
N PHE A 202 -21.24 15.59 -3.97
CA PHE A 202 -21.34 16.65 -2.97
C PHE A 202 -20.53 16.36 -1.70
N ASN A 203 -20.15 17.44 -1.02
CA ASN A 203 -19.42 17.39 0.23
C ASN A 203 -20.42 17.33 1.39
N TYR A 204 -20.62 16.16 1.99
CA TYR A 204 -21.65 15.99 3.02
C TYR A 204 -21.41 16.85 4.27
N LYS A 205 -20.16 17.27 4.54
CA LYS A 205 -19.82 18.13 5.69
C LYS A 205 -20.27 19.58 5.51
N LYS A 206 -20.63 19.98 4.29
CA LYS A 206 -21.11 21.33 3.95
C LYS A 206 -22.63 21.42 3.78
N GLU A 207 -23.32 20.29 3.83
CA GLU A 207 -24.77 20.24 3.67
C GLU A 207 -25.45 20.33 5.04
N HIS A 208 -26.33 21.31 5.23
CA HIS A 208 -27.12 21.44 6.46
C HIS A 208 -28.32 20.49 6.50
N ASP A 209 -28.78 20.06 5.33
CA ASP A 209 -29.91 19.13 5.15
C ASP A 209 -29.55 18.09 4.08
N LEU A 210 -29.26 16.87 4.54
CA LEU A 210 -28.90 15.76 3.66
C LEU A 210 -30.08 15.34 2.75
N ASN A 211 -31.32 15.46 3.21
CA ASN A 211 -32.49 15.14 2.39
C ASN A 211 -32.65 16.14 1.24
N ALA A 212 -32.49 17.44 1.51
CA ALA A 212 -32.49 18.45 0.46
C ALA A 212 -31.32 18.26 -0.53
N ALA A 213 -30.13 17.91 -0.03
CA ALA A 213 -28.98 17.60 -0.87
C ALA A 213 -29.26 16.40 -1.80
N LEU A 214 -29.82 15.31 -1.27
CA LEU A 214 -30.17 14.14 -2.07
C LEU A 214 -31.21 14.46 -3.15
N LYS A 215 -32.28 15.21 -2.82
CA LYS A 215 -33.30 15.61 -3.80
C LYS A 215 -32.77 16.48 -4.93
N ARG A 216 -31.75 17.32 -4.68
CA ARG A 216 -31.09 18.11 -5.73
C ARG A 216 -30.45 17.25 -6.82
N PHE A 217 -29.91 16.09 -6.44
CA PHE A 217 -29.26 15.16 -7.37
C PHE A 217 -30.19 14.04 -7.86
N PHE A 218 -31.22 13.72 -7.09
CA PHE A 218 -32.17 12.65 -7.35
C PHE A 218 -33.61 13.16 -7.26
N PRO A 219 -34.05 14.02 -8.20
CA PRO A 219 -35.42 14.56 -8.18
C PRO A 219 -36.48 13.46 -8.25
N ASP A 220 -36.17 12.35 -8.94
CA ASP A 220 -37.03 11.18 -9.08
C ASP A 220 -36.69 10.04 -8.09
N GLY A 221 -35.76 10.28 -7.16
CA GLY A 221 -35.32 9.34 -6.13
C GLY A 221 -34.19 8.38 -6.55
N ILE A 222 -33.83 7.49 -5.62
CA ILE A 222 -32.65 6.61 -5.69
C ILE A 222 -33.10 5.15 -5.88
N ASP A 223 -32.61 4.47 -6.91
CA ASP A 223 -32.88 3.02 -7.11
C ASP A 223 -31.92 2.14 -6.29
N ILE A 224 -30.65 2.54 -6.20
CA ILE A 224 -29.61 1.80 -5.48
C ILE A 224 -28.86 2.73 -4.55
N TYR A 225 -28.74 2.33 -3.29
CA TYR A 225 -27.78 2.92 -2.35
C TYR A 225 -26.71 1.89 -1.99
N PHE A 226 -25.45 2.23 -2.26
CA PHE A 226 -24.32 1.46 -1.73
C PHE A 226 -23.86 2.14 -0.42
N ASP A 227 -24.20 1.53 0.70
CA ASP A 227 -24.02 2.12 2.03
C ASP A 227 -22.68 1.73 2.65
N ASN A 228 -21.77 2.70 2.73
CA ASN A 228 -20.48 2.59 3.42
C ASN A 228 -20.45 3.40 4.74
N VAL A 229 -21.53 4.10 5.10
CA VAL A 229 -21.52 5.12 6.16
C VAL A 229 -22.55 4.88 7.24
N GLY A 230 -23.80 4.54 6.92
CA GLY A 230 -24.90 4.45 7.90
C GLY A 230 -25.30 5.81 8.48
N GLY A 231 -25.88 5.78 9.70
CA GLY A 231 -26.26 6.97 10.48
C GLY A 231 -27.23 7.91 9.76
N ALA A 232 -27.08 9.22 9.99
CA ALA A 232 -27.92 10.26 9.38
C ALA A 232 -28.00 10.21 7.83
N MET A 233 -26.96 9.73 7.14
CA MET A 233 -26.99 9.58 5.69
C MET A 233 -27.98 8.48 5.27
N LEU A 234 -27.93 7.31 5.91
CA LEU A 234 -28.87 6.22 5.64
C LEU A 234 -30.31 6.68 5.91
N ASP A 235 -30.53 7.40 7.01
CA ASP A 235 -31.85 7.90 7.39
C ASP A 235 -32.43 8.85 6.32
N ALA A 236 -31.60 9.74 5.78
CA ALA A 236 -31.96 10.63 4.67
C ALA A 236 -32.18 9.88 3.34
N VAL A 237 -31.41 8.82 3.08
CA VAL A 237 -31.55 8.02 1.86
C VAL A 237 -32.88 7.24 1.85
N LEU A 238 -33.30 6.65 2.97
CA LEU A 238 -34.54 5.86 3.05
C LEU A 238 -35.77 6.60 2.49
N ILE A 239 -35.91 7.89 2.84
CA ILE A 239 -37.01 8.72 2.35
C ILE A 239 -36.83 9.22 0.91
N ASN A 240 -35.64 9.09 0.33
CA ASN A 240 -35.34 9.39 -1.08
C ASN A 240 -35.25 8.15 -1.99
N MET A 241 -35.33 6.94 -1.44
CA MET A 241 -35.39 5.71 -2.24
C MET A 241 -36.63 5.70 -3.15
N ARG A 242 -36.50 5.05 -4.31
CA ARG A 242 -37.60 4.71 -5.21
C ARG A 242 -38.29 3.43 -4.75
N MET A 243 -39.47 3.20 -5.32
CA MET A 243 -40.20 1.92 -5.18
C MET A 243 -39.30 0.77 -5.65
N HIS A 244 -39.21 -0.31 -4.85
CA HIS A 244 -38.35 -1.47 -5.08
C HIS A 244 -36.85 -1.16 -5.13
N GLY A 245 -36.44 -0.04 -4.54
CA GLY A 245 -35.03 0.30 -4.40
C GLY A 245 -34.25 -0.73 -3.57
N ARG A 246 -32.93 -0.71 -3.68
CA ARG A 246 -32.03 -1.65 -2.99
C ARG A 246 -30.94 -0.91 -2.25
N ILE A 247 -30.64 -1.36 -1.04
CA ILE A 247 -29.55 -0.87 -0.22
C ILE A 247 -28.60 -2.04 0.01
N ALA A 248 -27.39 -1.95 -0.53
CA ALA A 248 -26.30 -2.85 -0.21
C ALA A 248 -25.57 -2.29 1.02
N ALA A 249 -25.83 -2.87 2.19
CA ALA A 249 -25.22 -2.44 3.45
C ALA A 249 -23.81 -3.02 3.58
N CYS A 250 -22.82 -2.30 3.05
CA CYS A 250 -21.42 -2.72 3.01
C CYS A 250 -20.68 -2.42 4.32
N GLY A 251 -21.00 -1.30 4.96
CA GLY A 251 -20.39 -0.91 6.23
C GLY A 251 -21.00 0.38 6.74
N HIS A 252 -20.90 0.65 8.05
CA HIS A 252 -21.46 1.84 8.68
C HIS A 252 -20.37 2.64 9.41
N ILE A 253 -19.37 3.16 8.67
CA ILE A 253 -18.15 3.73 9.28
C ILE A 253 -18.42 4.90 10.24
N SER A 254 -19.52 5.65 10.10
CA SER A 254 -19.85 6.74 11.05
C SER A 254 -20.18 6.22 12.45
N GLN A 255 -20.60 4.96 12.55
CA GLN A 255 -21.00 4.33 13.81
C GLN A 255 -19.83 3.68 14.53
N TYR A 256 -18.73 3.40 13.82
CA TYR A 256 -17.68 2.53 14.33
C TYR A 256 -17.02 3.06 15.58
N ASN A 257 -16.95 4.37 15.83
CA ASN A 257 -16.27 4.92 17.00
C ASN A 257 -17.21 5.46 18.09
N LEU A 258 -18.52 5.22 17.96
CA LEU A 258 -19.50 5.70 18.92
C LEU A 258 -19.71 4.66 20.03
N GLU A 259 -19.80 5.13 21.28
CA GLU A 259 -20.20 4.27 22.41
C GLU A 259 -21.67 3.84 22.29
N VAL A 260 -22.51 4.74 21.80
CA VAL A 260 -23.93 4.50 21.52
C VAL A 260 -24.18 4.81 20.04
N PRO A 261 -24.55 3.82 19.21
CA PRO A 261 -24.88 4.04 17.81
C PRO A 261 -26.07 4.98 17.63
N GLU A 262 -26.07 5.73 16.53
CA GLU A 262 -27.19 6.57 16.11
C GLU A 262 -28.40 5.71 15.69
N GLY A 263 -29.61 6.16 16.05
CA GLY A 263 -30.84 5.53 15.60
C GLY A 263 -31.17 5.85 14.14
N VAL A 264 -31.73 4.87 13.42
CA VAL A 264 -32.31 5.07 12.07
C VAL A 264 -33.83 5.14 12.22
N HIS A 265 -34.43 6.27 11.86
CA HIS A 265 -35.83 6.59 12.21
C HIS A 265 -36.81 6.34 11.05
N ASN A 266 -36.34 6.25 9.81
CA ASN A 266 -37.17 6.15 8.61
C ASN A 266 -37.33 4.73 8.05
N LEU A 267 -37.10 3.68 8.86
CA LEU A 267 -37.19 2.28 8.43
C LEU A 267 -38.56 1.88 7.88
N PHE A 268 -39.64 2.57 8.25
CA PHE A 268 -40.96 2.34 7.66
C PHE A 268 -40.98 2.56 6.12
N SER A 269 -40.01 3.30 5.59
CA SER A 269 -39.79 3.44 4.13
C SER A 269 -39.51 2.10 3.46
N LEU A 270 -38.92 1.12 4.15
CA LEU A 270 -38.73 -0.23 3.62
C LEU A 270 -40.07 -0.87 3.26
N VAL A 271 -41.10 -0.67 4.09
CA VAL A 271 -42.45 -1.21 3.89
C VAL A 271 -43.19 -0.44 2.80
N THR A 272 -43.23 0.89 2.90
CA THR A 272 -44.03 1.73 1.98
C THR A 272 -43.46 1.73 0.58
N LYS A 273 -42.14 1.59 0.43
CA LYS A 273 -41.45 1.57 -0.86
C LYS A 273 -40.98 0.18 -1.29
N ARG A 274 -41.17 -0.85 -0.46
CA ARG A 274 -40.74 -2.24 -0.74
C ARG A 274 -39.24 -2.31 -1.05
N VAL A 275 -38.45 -1.54 -0.31
CA VAL A 275 -36.99 -1.49 -0.46
C VAL A 275 -36.40 -2.74 0.18
N ARG A 276 -35.42 -3.35 -0.49
CA ARG A 276 -34.58 -4.40 0.11
C ARG A 276 -33.32 -3.76 0.67
N MET A 277 -33.07 -3.94 1.96
CA MET A 277 -31.80 -3.59 2.60
C MET A 277 -31.11 -4.89 3.03
N GLU A 278 -29.90 -5.12 2.54
CA GLU A 278 -29.20 -6.39 2.70
C GLU A 278 -27.72 -6.15 3.01
N GLY A 279 -27.27 -6.68 4.15
CA GLY A 279 -25.86 -6.75 4.50
C GLY A 279 -25.19 -7.95 3.83
N PHE A 280 -23.88 -7.85 3.60
CA PHE A 280 -23.10 -8.92 2.99
C PHE A 280 -21.66 -8.90 3.51
N MET A 281 -21.02 -10.08 3.55
CA MET A 281 -19.63 -10.23 3.95
C MET A 281 -18.80 -10.72 2.77
N VAL A 282 -17.75 -10.00 2.41
CA VAL A 282 -16.87 -10.34 1.27
C VAL A 282 -16.28 -11.75 1.34
N LEU A 283 -16.11 -12.29 2.56
CA LEU A 283 -15.62 -13.64 2.80
C LEU A 283 -16.48 -14.71 2.11
N ASP A 284 -17.81 -14.48 2.01
CA ASP A 284 -18.76 -15.38 1.36
C ASP A 284 -18.61 -15.39 -0.18
N TYR A 285 -17.85 -14.45 -0.73
CA TYR A 285 -17.65 -14.24 -2.17
C TYR A 285 -16.25 -14.61 -2.66
N HIS A 286 -15.40 -15.21 -1.81
CA HIS A 286 -14.05 -15.64 -2.22
C HIS A 286 -14.05 -16.59 -3.42
N SER A 287 -15.09 -17.41 -3.58
CA SER A 287 -15.28 -18.28 -4.74
C SER A 287 -15.38 -17.51 -6.08
N LYS A 288 -15.75 -16.23 -6.04
CA LYS A 288 -15.81 -15.33 -7.21
C LYS A 288 -14.53 -14.55 -7.46
N TYR A 289 -13.53 -14.65 -6.58
CA TYR A 289 -12.33 -13.82 -6.67
C TYR A 289 -11.65 -13.89 -8.04
N ARG A 290 -11.54 -15.09 -8.64
CA ARG A 290 -10.90 -15.25 -9.96
C ARG A 290 -11.68 -14.57 -11.08
N MET A 291 -13.00 -14.62 -11.05
CA MET A 291 -13.84 -13.91 -12.03
C MET A 291 -13.69 -12.41 -11.88
N PHE A 292 -13.74 -11.92 -10.64
CA PHE A 292 -13.49 -10.51 -10.31
C PHE A 292 -12.11 -10.03 -10.78
N GLU A 293 -11.05 -10.82 -10.52
CA GLU A 293 -9.66 -10.48 -10.84
C GLU A 293 -9.51 -10.25 -12.35
N GLU A 294 -9.98 -11.19 -13.16
CA GLU A 294 -9.88 -11.12 -14.62
C GLU A 294 -10.65 -9.91 -15.19
N GLU A 295 -11.88 -9.67 -14.74
CA GLU A 295 -12.70 -8.55 -15.23
C GLU A 295 -12.09 -7.19 -14.86
N ILE A 296 -11.70 -7.00 -13.61
CA ILE A 296 -11.14 -5.73 -13.15
C ILE A 296 -9.77 -5.46 -13.76
N VAL A 297 -8.90 -6.47 -13.89
CA VAL A 297 -7.62 -6.32 -14.57
C VAL A 297 -7.84 -5.94 -16.05
N GLY A 298 -8.83 -6.54 -16.71
CA GLY A 298 -9.25 -6.14 -18.06
C GLY A 298 -9.64 -4.66 -18.13
N TYR A 299 -10.52 -4.20 -17.24
CA TYR A 299 -10.94 -2.79 -17.21
C TYR A 299 -9.81 -1.82 -16.88
N LEU A 300 -8.88 -2.19 -16.00
CA LEU A 300 -7.70 -1.38 -15.68
C LEU A 300 -6.76 -1.26 -16.88
N LYS A 301 -6.48 -2.36 -17.59
CA LYS A 301 -5.63 -2.37 -18.80
C LYS A 301 -6.24 -1.55 -19.94
N GLU A 302 -7.56 -1.59 -20.08
CA GLU A 302 -8.30 -0.80 -21.08
C GLU A 302 -8.50 0.67 -20.67
N GLY A 303 -8.10 1.06 -19.46
CA GLY A 303 -8.32 2.41 -18.93
C GLY A 303 -9.79 2.74 -18.65
N LYS A 304 -10.67 1.73 -18.58
CA LYS A 304 -12.10 1.89 -18.25
C LYS A 304 -12.35 2.10 -16.76
N ILE A 305 -11.46 1.58 -15.92
CA ILE A 305 -11.41 1.86 -14.49
C ILE A 305 -10.06 2.51 -14.17
N CYS A 306 -10.08 3.48 -13.28
CA CYS A 306 -8.89 4.03 -12.65
C CYS A 306 -8.96 3.82 -11.13
N TYR A 307 -7.80 3.87 -10.48
CA TYR A 307 -7.67 3.64 -9.06
C TYR A 307 -6.79 4.71 -8.43
N VAL A 308 -7.18 5.17 -7.24
CA VAL A 308 -6.42 6.13 -6.44
C VAL A 308 -6.07 5.52 -5.10
N GLU A 309 -4.78 5.60 -4.79
CA GLU A 309 -4.17 5.09 -3.57
C GLU A 309 -3.60 6.26 -2.77
N ASP A 310 -3.68 6.15 -1.45
CA ASP A 310 -2.99 6.99 -0.48
C ASP A 310 -1.95 6.09 0.20
N VAL A 311 -0.68 6.27 -0.14
CA VAL A 311 0.39 5.36 0.28
C VAL A 311 1.34 6.08 1.22
N VAL A 312 1.47 5.54 2.44
CA VAL A 312 2.53 5.94 3.36
C VAL A 312 3.69 4.96 3.28
N ASP A 313 4.92 5.47 3.22
CA ASP A 313 6.13 4.64 3.24
C ASP A 313 6.59 4.42 4.69
N GLY A 314 6.78 3.14 5.07
CA GLY A 314 7.33 2.72 6.35
C GLY A 314 6.28 2.22 7.36
N LEU A 315 6.60 1.11 8.05
CA LEU A 315 5.72 0.48 9.05
C LEU A 315 5.41 1.43 10.22
N GLU A 316 6.34 2.32 10.54
CA GLU A 316 6.22 3.32 11.60
C GLU A 316 5.07 4.32 11.38
N LYS A 317 4.60 4.48 10.13
CA LYS A 317 3.47 5.36 9.81
C LYS A 317 2.13 4.62 9.78
N ALA A 318 2.12 3.30 9.93
CA ALA A 318 0.91 2.49 9.86
C ALA A 318 -0.15 2.90 10.90
N PRO A 319 0.19 3.16 12.19
CA PRO A 319 -0.78 3.64 13.17
C PRO A 319 -1.49 4.94 12.75
N ALA A 320 -0.71 5.95 12.36
CA ALA A 320 -1.21 7.25 11.92
C ALA A 320 -2.09 7.14 10.66
N ALA A 321 -1.73 6.25 9.74
CA ALA A 321 -2.49 5.98 8.52
C ALA A 321 -3.86 5.34 8.81
N LEU A 322 -3.92 4.35 9.70
CA LEU A 322 -5.17 3.72 10.12
C LEU A 322 -6.10 4.71 10.83
N ILE A 323 -5.58 5.51 11.76
CA ILE A 323 -6.38 6.52 12.46
C ILE A 323 -6.90 7.60 11.50
N GLY A 324 -6.08 7.95 10.50
CA GLY A 324 -6.44 8.89 9.44
C GLY A 324 -7.74 8.52 8.72
N LEU A 325 -8.05 7.23 8.57
CA LEU A 325 -9.30 6.76 7.94
C LEU A 325 -10.55 7.34 8.60
N PHE A 326 -10.61 7.35 9.93
CA PHE A 326 -11.79 7.73 10.69
C PHE A 326 -12.01 9.25 10.73
N THR A 327 -10.97 10.02 10.39
CA THR A 327 -11.05 11.48 10.17
C THR A 327 -11.28 11.83 8.69
N GLY A 328 -11.22 10.82 7.81
CA GLY A 328 -11.29 11.00 6.37
C GLY A 328 -10.08 11.74 5.79
N ARG A 329 -8.89 11.55 6.36
CA ARG A 329 -7.63 12.12 5.85
C ARG A 329 -7.23 11.51 4.51
N ASN A 330 -7.39 10.19 4.36
CA ASN A 330 -6.95 9.43 3.19
C ASN A 330 -7.66 9.88 1.90
N VAL A 331 -6.92 10.05 0.80
CA VAL A 331 -7.49 10.27 -0.54
C VAL A 331 -7.34 9.01 -1.38
N GLY A 332 -8.39 8.19 -1.41
CA GLY A 332 -8.34 6.86 -2.06
C GLY A 332 -8.11 5.73 -1.05
N LYS A 333 -7.55 4.60 -1.51
CA LYS A 333 -7.25 3.44 -0.64
C LYS A 333 -5.98 3.71 0.17
N GLN A 334 -6.09 3.68 1.50
CA GLN A 334 -4.93 3.83 2.39
C GLN A 334 -4.11 2.55 2.46
N LEU A 335 -2.83 2.65 2.14
CA LEU A 335 -1.85 1.56 2.18
C LEU A 335 -0.59 2.00 2.91
N VAL A 336 0.10 1.01 3.47
CA VAL A 336 1.45 1.15 4.00
C VAL A 336 2.39 0.35 3.13
N ASN A 337 3.40 1.01 2.59
CA ASN A 337 4.44 0.39 1.77
C ASN A 337 5.61 -0.02 2.65
N LEU A 338 5.90 -1.31 2.67
CA LEU A 338 6.99 -1.94 3.43
C LEU A 338 8.21 -2.25 2.55
N LEU A 339 8.11 -2.06 1.22
CA LEU A 339 9.23 -2.27 0.31
C LEU A 339 10.34 -1.24 0.51
N LYS A 340 9.97 0.00 0.84
CA LYS A 340 10.93 1.11 0.83
C LYS A 340 11.71 1.18 2.14
N THR A 341 13.03 1.04 2.02
CA THR A 341 13.98 1.32 3.10
C THR A 341 14.05 2.83 3.41
N LYS A 342 14.82 3.22 4.43
CA LYS A 342 15.11 4.62 4.80
C LYS A 342 15.52 5.51 3.61
N PHE A 343 16.11 4.92 2.57
CA PHE A 343 16.55 5.63 1.35
C PHE A 343 15.56 5.54 0.18
N GLY A 344 14.38 4.94 0.37
CA GLY A 344 13.38 4.75 -0.67
C GLY A 344 13.67 3.59 -1.64
N PHE A 345 14.69 2.76 -1.38
CA PHE A 345 14.99 1.58 -2.20
C PHE A 345 14.06 0.41 -1.85
N TYR A 346 13.64 -0.34 -2.87
CA TYR A 346 12.83 -1.56 -2.73
C TYR A 346 13.53 -2.69 -1.97
N GLU A 347 14.85 -2.77 -2.08
CA GLU A 347 15.68 -3.79 -1.43
C GLU A 347 17.09 -3.22 -1.21
N ALA A 348 17.80 -3.74 -0.22
CA ALA A 348 19.21 -3.48 0.02
C ALA A 348 19.89 -4.72 0.60
N PHE A 349 21.17 -4.91 0.30
CA PHE A 349 21.99 -5.96 0.90
C PHE A 349 23.37 -5.42 1.25
N ASN A 350 24.00 -6.01 2.26
CA ASN A 350 25.36 -5.66 2.64
C ASN A 350 26.35 -6.53 1.88
N TYR A 351 26.86 -6.03 0.76
CA TYR A 351 27.79 -6.76 -0.11
C TYR A 351 29.06 -7.28 0.62
N LYS A 352 29.45 -6.70 1.76
CA LYS A 352 30.59 -7.18 2.57
C LYS A 352 30.26 -8.46 3.36
N LYS A 353 28.98 -8.79 3.54
CA LYS A 353 28.52 -10.00 4.23
C LYS A 353 28.15 -11.15 3.28
N GLU A 354 28.11 -10.88 1.98
CA GLU A 354 27.72 -11.85 0.96
C GLU A 354 28.90 -12.76 0.62
N LYS A 355 28.66 -14.09 0.62
CA LYS A 355 29.67 -15.08 0.23
C LYS A 355 29.79 -15.22 -1.29
N ASP A 356 28.70 -15.00 -2.02
CA ASP A 356 28.64 -15.09 -3.48
C ASP A 356 27.82 -13.93 -4.04
N LEU A 357 28.50 -12.86 -4.41
CA LEU A 357 27.87 -11.67 -4.99
C LEU A 357 27.15 -11.96 -6.31
N ASN A 358 27.59 -12.94 -7.08
CA ASN A 358 26.93 -13.29 -8.35
C ASN A 358 25.56 -13.95 -8.07
N ALA A 359 25.51 -14.90 -7.14
CA ALA A 359 24.25 -15.50 -6.71
C ALA A 359 23.33 -14.46 -6.06
N THR A 360 23.87 -13.58 -5.21
CA THR A 360 23.11 -12.51 -4.57
C THR A 360 22.51 -11.56 -5.62
N LEU A 361 23.30 -11.11 -6.60
CA LEU A 361 22.79 -10.25 -7.67
C LEU A 361 21.74 -10.93 -8.53
N LYS A 362 21.87 -12.22 -8.87
CA LYS A 362 20.82 -12.98 -9.58
C LYS A 362 19.53 -13.10 -8.78
N ARG A 363 19.61 -13.20 -7.45
CA ARG A 363 18.44 -13.22 -6.57
C ARG A 363 17.65 -11.91 -6.65
N TYR A 364 18.34 -10.77 -6.68
CA TYR A 364 17.70 -9.45 -6.77
C TYR A 364 17.33 -9.05 -8.21
N PHE A 365 18.10 -9.47 -9.20
CA PHE A 365 17.95 -9.13 -10.61
C PHE A 365 17.93 -10.40 -11.47
N PRO A 366 16.86 -11.22 -11.41
CA PRO A 366 16.79 -12.48 -12.13
C PRO A 366 16.85 -12.31 -13.66
N GLU A 367 16.38 -11.17 -14.18
CA GLU A 367 16.46 -10.82 -15.61
C GLU A 367 17.74 -10.03 -15.99
N GLY A 368 18.57 -9.71 -15.00
CA GLY A 368 19.76 -8.88 -15.15
C GLY A 368 19.54 -7.39 -14.90
N ILE A 369 20.66 -6.66 -14.87
CA ILE A 369 20.74 -5.25 -14.46
C ILE A 369 20.80 -4.34 -15.70
N ASP A 370 19.89 -3.38 -15.81
CA ASP A 370 19.86 -2.42 -16.91
C ASP A 370 20.82 -1.23 -16.68
N ILE A 371 20.87 -0.73 -15.46
CA ILE A 371 21.73 0.40 -15.07
C ILE A 371 22.41 0.05 -13.77
N TYR A 372 23.73 0.17 -13.74
CA TYR A 372 24.51 0.06 -12.52
C TYR A 372 25.35 1.32 -12.33
N PHE A 373 25.07 2.06 -11.28
CA PHE A 373 25.82 3.26 -10.93
C PHE A 373 27.07 2.85 -10.15
N GLU A 374 28.23 2.88 -10.80
CA GLU A 374 29.48 2.35 -10.26
C GLU A 374 30.22 3.39 -9.41
N ASN A 375 30.27 3.10 -8.10
CA ASN A 375 30.96 3.87 -7.06
C ASN A 375 31.89 3.02 -6.17
N VAL A 376 31.84 1.69 -6.29
CA VAL A 376 32.48 0.70 -5.42
C VAL A 376 33.72 0.10 -6.07
N GLY A 377 33.61 -0.48 -7.27
CA GLY A 377 34.68 -1.22 -7.95
C GLY A 377 34.89 -2.65 -7.41
N GLY A 378 36.01 -3.27 -7.81
CA GLY A 378 36.47 -4.56 -7.28
C GLY A 378 35.50 -5.73 -7.54
N ALA A 379 35.36 -6.62 -6.55
CA ALA A 379 34.52 -7.81 -6.64
C ALA A 379 33.04 -7.51 -6.96
N MET A 380 32.53 -6.34 -6.55
CA MET A 380 31.16 -5.92 -6.87
C MET A 380 31.01 -5.63 -8.37
N LEU A 381 31.92 -4.85 -8.97
CA LEU A 381 31.94 -4.58 -10.41
C LEU A 381 32.02 -5.88 -11.21
N ASP A 382 32.91 -6.79 -10.80
CA ASP A 382 33.08 -8.08 -11.46
C ASP A 382 31.80 -8.91 -11.44
N ALA A 383 31.09 -8.95 -10.30
CA ALA A 383 29.82 -9.64 -10.19
C ALA A 383 28.72 -8.95 -11.00
N VAL A 384 28.68 -7.61 -11.01
CA VAL A 384 27.66 -6.86 -11.78
C VAL A 384 27.82 -7.07 -13.28
N LEU A 385 29.04 -7.04 -13.83
CA LEU A 385 29.27 -7.28 -15.26
C LEU A 385 28.68 -8.63 -15.73
N LEU A 386 28.78 -9.67 -14.91
CA LEU A 386 28.16 -10.98 -15.16
C LEU A 386 26.63 -10.96 -15.11
N ASN A 387 26.03 -9.99 -14.42
CA ASN A 387 24.59 -9.86 -14.22
C ASN A 387 23.96 -8.69 -15.00
N MET A 388 24.72 -7.88 -15.73
CA MET A 388 24.13 -6.87 -16.60
C MET A 388 23.26 -7.49 -17.70
N ARG A 389 22.20 -6.79 -18.09
CA ARG A 389 21.39 -7.10 -19.27
C ARG A 389 22.13 -6.68 -20.55
N LEU A 390 21.71 -7.24 -21.69
CA LEU A 390 22.17 -6.81 -23.02
C LEU A 390 21.89 -5.29 -23.18
N ARG A 391 22.91 -4.52 -23.58
CA ARG A 391 22.89 -3.04 -23.73
C ARG A 391 22.72 -2.26 -22.43
N GLY A 392 23.03 -2.86 -21.30
CA GLY A 392 23.05 -2.16 -20.02
C GLY A 392 24.07 -1.01 -19.95
N ARG A 393 23.86 -0.08 -19.02
CA ARG A 393 24.66 1.15 -18.86
C ARG A 393 25.31 1.21 -17.48
N ILE A 394 26.57 1.63 -17.45
CA ILE A 394 27.38 1.74 -16.24
C ILE A 394 28.00 3.14 -16.19
N PRO A 395 27.30 4.15 -15.66
CA PRO A 395 27.95 5.41 -15.30
C PRO A 395 28.89 5.17 -14.11
N VAL A 396 30.12 5.66 -14.22
CA VAL A 396 31.19 5.47 -13.23
C VAL A 396 31.55 6.81 -12.61
N CYS A 397 31.26 6.99 -11.32
CA CYS A 397 31.56 8.22 -10.58
C CYS A 397 32.69 8.02 -9.55
N GLY A 398 33.06 6.77 -9.26
CA GLY A 398 34.18 6.46 -8.37
C GLY A 398 34.38 4.95 -8.20
N MET A 399 35.45 4.57 -7.50
CA MET A 399 35.75 3.17 -7.18
C MET A 399 36.33 3.09 -5.77
N ILE A 400 35.50 3.38 -4.76
CA ILE A 400 35.96 3.59 -3.39
C ILE A 400 36.67 2.37 -2.78
N SER A 401 36.38 1.16 -3.26
CA SER A 401 37.06 -0.06 -2.79
C SER A 401 38.57 -0.08 -3.09
N GLN A 402 39.02 0.75 -4.04
CA GLN A 402 40.42 0.83 -4.46
C GLN A 402 41.16 1.99 -3.78
N TYR A 403 40.46 2.98 -3.20
CA TYR A 403 41.06 4.24 -2.73
C TYR A 403 42.09 4.05 -1.61
N ASN A 404 41.93 3.00 -0.80
CA ASN A 404 42.84 2.71 0.32
C ASN A 404 43.88 1.63 -0.02
N LYS A 405 43.99 1.20 -1.29
CA LYS A 405 44.94 0.16 -1.70
C LYS A 405 46.20 0.78 -2.31
N GLU A 406 47.36 0.22 -1.96
CA GLU A 406 48.64 0.61 -2.57
C GLU A 406 48.71 0.28 -4.06
N GLN A 407 48.02 -0.79 -4.49
CA GLN A 407 47.91 -1.20 -5.88
C GLN A 407 46.46 -1.50 -6.24
N THR A 408 46.00 -0.96 -7.37
CA THR A 408 44.64 -1.18 -7.87
C THR A 408 44.49 -2.59 -8.43
N GLU A 409 43.37 -3.25 -8.10
CA GLU A 409 43.01 -4.52 -8.71
C GLU A 409 42.30 -4.30 -10.06
N GLY A 410 42.69 -5.08 -11.07
CA GLY A 410 42.05 -5.04 -12.39
C GLY A 410 40.68 -5.73 -12.41
N THR A 411 39.79 -5.22 -13.26
CA THR A 411 38.47 -5.81 -13.52
C THR A 411 38.59 -7.05 -14.40
N ARG A 412 38.06 -8.19 -13.96
CA ARG A 412 38.24 -9.50 -14.62
C ARG A 412 37.25 -9.73 -15.75
N ASN A 413 36.00 -9.29 -15.58
CA ASN A 413 34.89 -9.66 -16.48
C ASN A 413 34.65 -8.65 -17.62
N LEU A 414 35.69 -7.95 -18.10
CA LEU A 414 35.55 -6.92 -19.13
C LEU A 414 35.05 -7.46 -20.48
N PHE A 415 35.22 -8.76 -20.76
CA PHE A 415 34.62 -9.39 -21.94
C PHE A 415 33.09 -9.22 -22.00
N CYS A 416 32.42 -9.07 -20.85
CA CYS A 416 31.00 -8.77 -20.79
C CYS A 416 30.62 -7.45 -21.47
N LEU A 417 31.53 -6.46 -21.55
CA LEU A 417 31.29 -5.23 -22.30
C LEU A 417 30.99 -5.54 -23.78
N ILE A 418 31.73 -6.48 -24.37
CA ILE A 418 31.54 -6.93 -25.76
C ILE A 418 30.36 -7.90 -25.85
N ALA A 419 30.36 -8.94 -25.00
CA ALA A 419 29.37 -10.01 -25.01
C ALA A 419 27.94 -9.51 -24.71
N LYS A 420 27.81 -8.37 -24.04
CA LYS A 420 26.52 -7.76 -23.72
C LYS A 420 26.33 -6.37 -24.30
N ARG A 421 27.29 -5.85 -25.10
CA ARG A 421 27.25 -4.50 -25.69
C ARG A 421 26.96 -3.41 -24.64
N LEU A 422 27.66 -3.48 -23.51
CA LEU A 422 27.45 -2.54 -22.41
C LEU A 422 28.09 -1.19 -22.74
N ARG A 423 27.48 -0.10 -22.27
CA ARG A 423 28.12 1.22 -22.23
C ARG A 423 28.64 1.44 -20.82
N MET A 424 29.95 1.65 -20.68
CA MET A 424 30.58 2.01 -19.41
C MET A 424 31.32 3.34 -19.61
N GLU A 425 30.99 4.34 -18.79
CA GLU A 425 31.43 5.71 -19.01
C GLU A 425 31.70 6.40 -17.68
N GLY A 426 32.91 6.93 -17.54
CA GLY A 426 33.28 7.75 -16.39
C GLY A 426 32.77 9.18 -16.53
N PHE A 427 32.39 9.77 -15.42
CA PHE A 427 32.07 11.20 -15.35
C PHE A 427 32.50 11.75 -13.99
N ILE A 428 32.72 13.07 -13.92
CA ILE A 428 32.83 13.81 -12.66
C ILE A 428 31.77 14.91 -12.63
N VAL A 429 31.36 15.33 -11.43
CA VAL A 429 30.31 16.36 -11.28
C VAL A 429 30.64 17.67 -12.00
N MET A 430 31.93 17.98 -12.18
CA MET A 430 32.39 19.19 -12.87
C MET A 430 32.02 19.20 -14.35
N ASP A 431 31.85 18.04 -14.98
CA ASP A 431 31.46 17.93 -16.40
C ASP A 431 30.03 18.45 -16.64
N HIS A 432 29.22 18.52 -15.58
CA HIS A 432 27.80 18.87 -15.63
C HIS A 432 27.44 20.11 -14.80
N PHE A 433 28.44 20.88 -14.32
CA PHE A 433 28.18 22.00 -13.42
C PHE A 433 27.37 23.14 -14.07
N GLY A 434 27.35 23.22 -15.40
CA GLY A 434 26.48 24.14 -16.15
C GLY A 434 24.98 23.89 -15.94
N GLU A 435 24.60 22.69 -15.49
CA GLU A 435 23.21 22.30 -15.21
C GLU A 435 22.82 22.50 -13.73
N TYR A 436 23.73 22.99 -12.88
CA TYR A 436 23.55 23.02 -11.43
C TYR A 436 22.28 23.76 -10.98
N ARG A 437 21.94 24.88 -11.64
CA ARG A 437 20.73 25.64 -11.31
C ARG A 437 19.45 24.84 -11.58
N GLN A 438 19.39 24.15 -12.72
CA GLN A 438 18.25 23.30 -13.04
C GLN A 438 18.16 22.13 -12.04
N PHE A 439 19.30 21.51 -11.73
CA PHE A 439 19.40 20.48 -10.72
C PHE A 439 18.86 20.97 -9.36
N GLU A 440 19.24 22.15 -8.90
CA GLU A 440 18.78 22.71 -7.62
C GLU A 440 17.26 22.89 -7.59
N GLU A 441 16.68 23.48 -8.64
CA GLU A 441 15.23 23.68 -8.76
C GLU A 441 14.47 22.33 -8.75
N GLU A 442 14.97 21.32 -9.47
CA GLU A 442 14.36 20.00 -9.51
C GLU A 442 14.50 19.24 -8.19
N MET A 443 15.68 19.28 -7.56
CA MET A 443 15.96 18.57 -6.32
C MET A 443 15.17 19.14 -5.15
N VAL A 444 15.04 20.47 -5.04
CA VAL A 444 14.20 21.10 -4.01
C VAL A 444 12.75 20.65 -4.16
N ARG A 445 12.24 20.58 -5.39
CA ARG A 445 10.90 20.05 -5.65
C ARG A 445 10.79 18.58 -5.25
N TYR A 446 11.74 17.73 -5.63
CA TYR A 446 11.72 16.31 -5.30
C TYR A 446 11.85 16.03 -3.80
N LEU A 447 12.64 16.82 -3.07
CA LEU A 447 12.72 16.76 -1.61
C LEU A 447 11.39 17.17 -0.96
N LYS A 448 10.76 18.26 -1.41
CA LYS A 448 9.44 18.70 -0.92
C LYS A 448 8.34 17.67 -1.20
N GLU A 449 8.39 17.01 -2.34
CA GLU A 449 7.44 15.97 -2.75
C GLU A 449 7.77 14.60 -2.14
N GLY A 450 8.84 14.46 -1.36
CA GLY A 450 9.26 13.18 -0.78
C GLY A 450 9.74 12.14 -1.80
N LYS A 451 10.05 12.54 -3.03
CA LYS A 451 10.56 11.67 -4.10
C LYS A 451 12.01 11.22 -3.86
N ILE A 452 12.77 12.01 -3.12
CA ILE A 452 14.15 11.69 -2.74
C ILE A 452 14.26 11.75 -1.22
N ASN A 453 14.72 10.66 -0.62
CA ASN A 453 15.04 10.58 0.80
C ASN A 453 16.55 10.74 0.96
N TYR A 454 16.97 11.71 1.76
CA TYR A 454 18.38 11.93 2.09
C TYR A 454 18.62 11.72 3.59
N VAL A 455 19.80 11.23 3.93
CA VAL A 455 20.21 10.96 5.32
C VAL A 455 21.56 11.61 5.54
N GLU A 456 21.69 12.33 6.65
CA GLU A 456 22.96 12.85 7.12
C GLU A 456 23.46 12.05 8.32
N ASP A 457 24.76 11.80 8.32
CA ASP A 457 25.51 11.36 9.48
C ASP A 457 26.33 12.57 9.97
N VAL A 458 25.79 13.25 10.98
CA VAL A 458 26.32 14.52 11.49
C VAL A 458 27.28 14.28 12.64
N ALA A 459 28.52 14.75 12.49
CA ALA A 459 29.49 14.87 13.56
C ALA A 459 29.53 16.31 14.08
N ASP A 460 29.14 16.51 15.34
CA ASP A 460 29.16 17.84 15.96
C ASP A 460 30.55 18.23 16.45
N GLY A 461 31.02 19.38 15.98
CA GLY A 461 32.30 19.96 16.36
C GLY A 461 33.39 19.75 15.31
N LEU A 462 34.12 20.82 14.99
CA LEU A 462 35.20 20.80 14.00
C LEU A 462 36.32 19.83 14.39
N GLU A 463 36.54 19.62 15.68
CA GLU A 463 37.49 18.65 16.23
C GLU A 463 37.20 17.21 15.79
N LYS A 464 35.95 16.90 15.41
CA LYS A 464 35.57 15.58 14.88
C LYS A 464 35.80 15.44 13.39
N ALA A 465 36.21 16.49 12.68
CA ALA A 465 36.41 16.43 11.23
C ALA A 465 37.39 15.35 10.78
N PRO A 466 38.56 15.14 11.43
CA PRO A 466 39.48 14.06 11.05
C PRO A 466 38.85 12.67 11.21
N ALA A 467 38.17 12.43 12.34
CA ALA A 467 37.50 11.15 12.59
C ALA A 467 36.34 10.91 11.60
N ALA A 468 35.57 11.95 11.30
CA ALA A 468 34.50 11.90 10.32
C ALA A 468 35.01 11.59 8.90
N LEU A 469 36.16 12.16 8.51
CA LEU A 469 36.81 11.88 7.23
C LEU A 469 37.31 10.43 7.17
N ILE A 470 37.94 9.92 8.21
CA ILE A 470 38.40 8.52 8.28
C ILE A 470 37.20 7.55 8.21
N ALA A 471 36.09 7.88 8.90
CA ALA A 471 34.86 7.09 8.85
C ALA A 471 34.31 6.92 7.42
N LEU A 472 34.45 7.94 6.57
CA LEU A 472 34.07 7.89 5.15
C LEU A 472 34.82 6.76 4.41
N PHE A 473 36.14 6.68 4.59
CA PHE A 473 36.99 5.72 3.89
C PHE A 473 36.83 4.28 4.40
N THR A 474 36.29 4.10 5.61
CA THR A 474 36.00 2.78 6.18
C THR A 474 34.56 2.34 5.91
N GLY A 475 33.71 3.24 5.40
CA GLY A 475 32.28 3.03 5.19
C GLY A 475 31.50 2.91 6.50
N ALA A 476 31.95 3.61 7.55
CA ALA A 476 31.32 3.64 8.86
C ALA A 476 30.14 4.64 8.94
N ASN A 477 29.97 5.48 7.93
CA ASN A 477 28.87 6.44 7.83
C ASN A 477 27.65 5.86 7.10
N VAL A 478 26.48 6.40 7.41
CA VAL A 478 25.23 6.14 6.70
C VAL A 478 24.75 7.44 6.07
N GLY A 479 24.65 7.47 4.73
CA GLY A 479 24.29 8.69 4.00
C GLY A 479 25.44 9.70 3.93
N LYS A 480 25.12 10.98 3.81
CA LYS A 480 26.12 12.06 3.68
C LYS A 480 26.78 12.32 5.03
N LYS A 481 28.10 12.14 5.13
CA LYS A 481 28.85 12.58 6.31
C LYS A 481 28.95 14.10 6.31
N VAL A 482 28.53 14.72 7.41
CA VAL A 482 28.56 16.18 7.62
C VAL A 482 29.27 16.47 8.95
N VAL A 483 30.06 17.55 8.99
CA VAL A 483 30.62 18.07 10.25
C VAL A 483 29.91 19.37 10.55
N ALA A 484 29.12 19.40 11.62
CA ALA A 484 28.46 20.62 12.07
C ALA A 484 29.49 21.46 12.84
N VAL A 485 29.88 22.60 12.24
CA VAL A 485 30.87 23.52 12.81
C VAL A 485 30.22 24.50 13.79
N SER A 486 28.93 24.79 13.61
CA SER A 486 28.09 25.57 14.52
C SER A 486 26.64 25.09 14.38
N ARG A 487 25.89 25.13 15.48
CA ARG A 487 24.43 25.03 15.48
C ARG A 487 23.92 26.35 16.06
N GLU A 488 23.40 27.22 15.20
CA GLU A 488 22.62 28.38 15.65
C GLU A 488 21.22 27.96 16.10
#